data_AF-A0ABD7I0X6-F1
#
_entry.id   AF-A0ABD7I0X6-F1
#
_cell.length_a   1.000
_cell.length_b   1.000
_cell.length_c   1.000
_cell.angle_alpha   90.00
_cell.angle_beta   90.00
_cell.angle_gamma   90.00
#
_symmetry.space_group_name_H-M   'P 1'
#
loop_
_entity.id
_entity.type
_entity.pdbx_description
1 polymer ?
#
loop_
_entity_poly.entity_id
_entity_poly.type
_entity_poly.pdbx_seq_one_letter_code
_entity_poly.pdbx_strand_id
1 'polypeptide(L)'
;MSVIDITLKGRPATKKNSGRIISKSGKPIIIPSETYINYEESCLWQLAGKKLHISGIVVVECRYYLPNKRSWPDLIGLLQATSDILTKAGVIDDDKWICSYGESCIAGIDKENPRAEVRIMDRRNAVLGQLLK
;
A
#
# COMPACT_ATOMS: atom_id res chain seq x y z
N MET A 1 -3.44 -14.34 -17.66
CA MET A 1 -3.35 -13.89 -16.25
C MET A 1 -2.51 -12.63 -16.26
N SER A 2 -3.10 -11.48 -15.96
CA SER A 2 -2.34 -10.24 -15.79
C SER A 2 -1.73 -10.24 -14.39
N VAL A 3 -0.41 -10.05 -14.34
CA VAL A 3 0.35 -9.82 -13.13
C VAL A 3 1.05 -8.49 -13.30
N ILE A 4 0.96 -7.64 -12.28
CA ILE A 4 1.61 -6.34 -12.24
C ILE A 4 2.56 -6.34 -11.04
N ASP A 5 3.85 -6.18 -11.31
CA ASP A 5 4.88 -6.03 -10.29
C ASP A 5 5.29 -4.55 -10.20
N ILE A 6 5.24 -4.02 -8.98
CA ILE A 6 5.53 -2.62 -8.66
C ILE A 6 6.55 -2.61 -7.53
N THR A 7 7.54 -1.73 -7.65
CA THR A 7 8.43 -1.42 -6.53
C THR A 7 8.26 0.04 -6.17
N LEU A 8 7.74 0.30 -4.98
CA LEU A 8 7.61 1.62 -4.40
C LEU A 8 8.86 1.90 -3.55
N LYS A 9 9.67 2.88 -3.99
CA LYS A 9 10.86 3.31 -3.27
C LYS A 9 10.52 4.25 -2.13
N GLY A 10 11.31 4.17 -1.07
CA GLY A 10 11.16 4.98 0.13
C GLY A 10 10.78 4.14 1.33
N ARG A 11 10.82 4.75 2.53
CA ARG A 11 10.47 4.09 3.77
C ARG A 11 8.95 3.80 3.81
N PRO A 12 8.52 2.54 3.81
CA PRO A 12 7.10 2.22 3.99
C PRO A 12 6.58 2.82 5.30
N ALA A 13 5.48 3.57 5.21
CA ALA A 13 4.89 4.29 6.33
C ALA A 13 3.39 3.97 6.42
N THR A 14 2.87 3.87 7.65
CA THR A 14 1.44 3.66 7.89
C THR A 14 0.72 4.99 8.07
N LYS A 15 -0.55 5.05 7.67
CA LYS A 15 -1.39 6.25 7.77
C LYS A 15 -1.82 6.60 9.20
N LYS A 16 -1.99 5.56 10.05
CA LYS A 16 -2.59 5.67 11.39
C LYS A 16 -1.58 5.89 12.53
N ASN A 17 -0.33 5.47 12.38
CA ASN A 17 0.66 5.67 13.44
C ASN A 17 1.09 7.15 13.45
N SER A 18 0.82 7.83 14.57
CA SER A 18 1.19 9.23 14.81
C SER A 18 0.41 10.28 14.00
N GLY A 19 -0.91 10.11 13.88
CA GLY A 19 -1.78 11.19 13.40
C GLY A 19 -1.58 12.48 14.20
N ARG A 20 -1.60 13.63 13.52
CA ARG A 20 -1.43 14.96 14.14
C ARG A 20 -2.78 15.64 14.23
N ILE A 21 -3.03 16.36 15.32
CA ILE A 21 -4.22 17.22 15.43
C ILE A 21 -3.79 18.62 14.97
N ILE A 22 -4.43 19.13 13.92
CA ILE A 22 -4.29 20.53 13.49
C ILE A 22 -5.61 21.27 13.70
N SER A 23 -5.53 22.58 13.93
CA SER A 23 -6.72 23.43 13.95
C SER A 23 -6.93 24.02 12.55
N LYS A 24 -8.05 23.68 11.90
CA LYS A 24 -8.48 24.31 10.64
C LYS A 24 -9.83 24.97 10.88
N SER A 25 -9.90 26.28 10.68
CA SER A 25 -11.12 27.07 10.89
C SER A 25 -11.72 26.91 12.30
N GLY A 26 -10.87 26.81 13.33
CA GLY A 26 -11.28 26.68 14.73
C GLY A 26 -11.73 25.28 15.16
N LYS A 27 -11.72 24.29 14.26
CA LYS A 27 -12.06 22.89 14.59
C LYS A 27 -10.81 22.01 14.56
N PRO A 28 -10.60 21.14 15.57
CA PRO A 28 -9.52 20.16 15.54
C PRO A 28 -9.81 19.10 14.48
N ILE A 29 -8.86 18.87 13.58
CA ILE A 29 -8.90 17.83 12.55
C ILE A 29 -7.69 16.92 12.75
N ILE A 30 -7.91 15.61 12.76
CA ILE A 30 -6.84 14.62 12.78
C ILE A 30 -6.36 14.42 11.33
N ILE A 31 -5.10 14.73 11.07
CA ILE A 31 -4.43 14.49 9.79
C ILE A 31 -3.39 13.37 9.93
N PRO A 32 -3.09 12.65 8.83
CA PRO A 32 -1.96 11.71 8.80
C PRO A 32 -0.63 12.39 9.16
N SER A 33 0.37 11.58 9.51
CA SER A 33 1.71 12.09 9.77
C SER A 33 2.35 12.66 8.49
N GLU A 34 3.22 13.67 8.66
CA GLU A 34 3.98 14.26 7.54
C GLU A 34 4.78 13.20 6.77
N THR A 35 5.34 12.23 7.50
CA THR A 35 6.09 11.10 6.94
C THR A 35 5.24 10.26 6.00
N TYR A 36 3.97 10.01 6.36
CA TYR A 36 3.06 9.27 5.50
C TYR A 36 2.68 10.09 4.26
N ILE A 37 2.39 11.38 4.41
CA ILE A 37 2.02 12.25 3.29
C ILE A 37 3.15 12.30 2.24
N ASN A 38 4.39 12.54 2.68
CA ASN A 38 5.55 12.57 1.79
C ASN A 38 5.80 11.20 1.11
N TYR A 39 5.57 10.10 1.85
CA TYR A 39 5.68 8.76 1.29
C TYR A 39 4.59 8.48 0.25
N GLU A 40 3.33 8.82 0.54
CA GLU A 40 2.19 8.68 -0.37
C GLU A 40 2.44 9.47 -1.65
N GLU A 41 2.79 10.76 -1.54
CA GLU A 41 3.09 11.61 -2.71
C GLU A 41 4.23 11.04 -3.55
N SER A 42 5.34 10.62 -2.93
CA SER A 42 6.45 9.98 -3.63
C SER A 42 6.00 8.71 -4.37
N CYS A 43 5.15 7.89 -3.76
CA CYS A 43 4.61 6.69 -4.41
C CYS A 43 3.70 7.05 -5.59
N LEU A 44 2.82 8.05 -5.43
CA LEU A 44 1.96 8.54 -6.51
C LEU A 44 2.81 9.05 -7.69
N TRP A 45 3.87 9.80 -7.43
CA TRP A 45 4.81 10.25 -8.45
C TRP A 45 5.52 9.09 -9.16
N GLN A 46 5.91 8.03 -8.43
CA GLN A 46 6.52 6.83 -9.03
C GLN A 46 5.55 6.03 -9.90
N LEU A 47 4.25 6.12 -9.60
CA LEU A 47 3.18 5.48 -10.37
C LEU A 47 2.66 6.37 -11.51
N ALA A 48 2.84 7.69 -11.40
CA ALA A 48 2.40 8.66 -12.38
C ALA A 48 3.01 8.37 -13.76
N GLY A 49 2.15 8.41 -14.79
CA GLY A 49 2.54 8.14 -16.17
C GLY A 49 2.69 6.66 -16.53
N LYS A 50 2.60 5.74 -15.56
CA LYS A 50 2.55 4.31 -15.87
C LYS A 50 1.12 3.91 -16.23
N LYS A 51 0.93 3.22 -17.37
CA LYS A 51 -0.36 2.61 -17.75
C LYS A 51 -0.57 1.29 -16.99
N LEU A 52 -0.56 1.35 -15.67
CA LEU A 52 -0.82 0.22 -14.78
C LEU A 52 -2.24 0.36 -14.27
N HIS A 53 -3.12 -0.51 -14.74
CA HIS A 53 -4.50 -0.54 -14.29
C HIS A 53 -5.02 -1.97 -14.34
N ILE A 54 -5.67 -2.39 -13.27
CA ILE A 54 -6.32 -3.70 -13.16
C ILE A 54 -7.66 -3.53 -12.46
N SER A 55 -8.71 -4.00 -13.14
CA SER A 55 -10.09 -3.89 -12.69
C SER A 55 -10.61 -5.22 -12.15
N GLY A 56 -11.52 -5.15 -11.18
CA GLY A 56 -12.16 -6.32 -10.59
C GLY A 56 -11.42 -6.89 -9.38
N ILE A 57 -11.76 -8.14 -9.02
CA ILE A 57 -11.24 -8.76 -7.79
C ILE A 57 -9.77 -9.14 -7.97
N VAL A 58 -8.92 -8.69 -7.05
CA VAL A 58 -7.46 -8.86 -7.12
C VAL A 58 -6.89 -9.45 -5.84
N VAL A 59 -5.72 -10.07 -5.97
CA VAL A 59 -4.84 -10.42 -4.85
C VAL A 59 -3.65 -9.46 -4.87
N VAL A 60 -3.29 -8.90 -3.72
CA VAL A 60 -2.19 -7.94 -3.58
C VAL A 60 -1.17 -8.47 -2.58
N GLU A 61 -0.01 -8.88 -3.05
CA GLU A 61 1.08 -9.34 -2.19
C GLU A 61 2.11 -8.25 -2.00
N CYS A 62 2.47 -7.96 -0.76
CA CYS A 62 3.41 -6.93 -0.41
C CYS A 62 4.58 -7.47 0.42
N ARG A 63 5.81 -7.17 -0.01
CA ARG A 63 7.02 -7.40 0.78
C ARG A 63 7.62 -6.06 1.17
N TYR A 64 7.68 -5.80 2.48
CA TYR A 64 8.19 -4.53 3.00
C TYR A 64 9.62 -4.67 3.51
N TYR A 65 10.50 -3.78 3.03
CA TYR A 65 11.88 -3.65 3.48
C TYR A 65 12.04 -2.30 4.18
N LEU A 66 12.32 -2.35 5.49
CA LEU A 66 12.37 -1.18 6.36
C LEU A 66 13.80 -0.71 6.58
N PRO A 67 14.05 0.59 6.82
CA PRO A 67 15.41 1.08 7.03
C PRO A 67 15.96 0.74 8.43
N ASN A 68 15.11 0.59 9.45
CA ASN A 68 15.53 0.30 10.82
C ASN A 68 14.35 -0.17 11.71
N LYS A 69 14.66 -0.56 12.96
CA LYS A 69 13.68 -1.00 13.98
C LYS A 69 13.06 0.11 14.83
N ARG A 70 13.53 1.36 14.70
CA ARG A 70 13.20 2.44 15.65
C ARG A 70 11.73 2.88 15.60
N SER A 71 11.05 2.65 14.48
CA SER A 71 9.60 2.87 14.35
C SER A 71 9.07 1.74 13.49
N TRP A 72 9.03 0.54 14.07
CA TRP A 72 8.58 -0.67 13.41
C TRP A 72 7.05 -0.58 13.21
N PRO A 73 6.57 -0.50 11.96
CA PRO A 73 5.15 -0.48 11.67
C PRO A 73 4.54 -1.86 11.83
N ASP A 74 3.23 -1.89 12.00
CA ASP A 74 2.43 -3.09 11.87
C ASP A 74 2.20 -3.43 10.39
N LEU A 75 2.18 -4.74 10.08
CA LEU A 75 1.96 -5.22 8.72
C LEU A 75 0.62 -4.73 8.15
N ILE A 76 -0.45 -4.77 8.96
CA ILE A 76 -1.80 -4.40 8.53
C ILE A 76 -1.87 -2.92 8.14
N GLY A 77 -1.24 -2.04 8.91
CA GLY A 77 -1.15 -0.61 8.62
C GLY A 77 -0.35 -0.31 7.35
N LEU A 78 0.67 -1.12 7.04
CA LEU A 78 1.41 -1.03 5.78
C LEU A 78 0.57 -1.50 4.60
N LEU A 79 -0.19 -2.60 4.77
CA LEU A 79 -1.12 -3.09 3.76
C LEU A 79 -2.21 -2.04 3.48
N GLN A 80 -2.83 -1.49 4.53
CA GLN A 80 -3.82 -0.42 4.38
C GLN A 80 -3.23 0.80 3.65
N ALA A 81 -2.02 1.23 4.02
CA ALA A 81 -1.33 2.33 3.36
C ALA A 81 -1.07 2.06 1.87
N THR A 82 -0.64 0.84 1.54
CA THR A 82 -0.36 0.43 0.15
C THR A 82 -1.65 0.38 -0.66
N SER A 83 -2.73 -0.18 -0.11
CA SER A 83 -4.04 -0.23 -0.77
C SER A 83 -4.59 1.17 -1.06
N ASP A 84 -4.51 2.09 -0.10
CA ASP A 84 -4.87 3.50 -0.29
C ASP A 84 -4.08 4.13 -1.46
N ILE A 85 -2.75 3.90 -1.51
CA ILE A 85 -1.87 4.41 -2.57
C ILE A 85 -2.26 3.85 -3.94
N LEU A 86 -2.48 2.53 -4.05
CA LEU A 86 -2.84 1.88 -5.31
C LEU A 86 -4.17 2.39 -5.86
N THR A 87 -5.17 2.55 -5.00
CA THR A 87 -6.48 3.12 -5.37
C THR A 87 -6.35 4.58 -5.79
N LYS A 88 -5.62 5.40 -5.02
CA LYS A 88 -5.41 6.82 -5.33
C LYS A 88 -4.60 7.05 -6.60
N ALA A 89 -3.68 6.14 -6.93
CA ALA A 89 -2.94 6.14 -8.19
C ALA A 89 -3.74 5.63 -9.40
N GLY A 90 -4.94 5.09 -9.19
CA GLY A 90 -5.76 4.48 -10.24
C GLY A 90 -5.24 3.13 -10.74
N VAL A 91 -4.33 2.49 -9.99
CA VAL A 91 -3.81 1.16 -10.34
C VAL A 91 -4.89 0.10 -10.15
N ILE A 92 -5.70 0.25 -9.11
CA ILE A 92 -6.91 -0.55 -8.86
C ILE A 92 -8.11 0.39 -8.73
N ASP A 93 -9.31 -0.13 -9.00
CA ASP A 93 -10.54 0.67 -8.92
C ASP A 93 -10.87 1.12 -7.49
N ASP A 94 -10.73 0.20 -6.54
CA ASP A 94 -11.17 0.36 -5.16
C ASP A 94 -10.50 -0.74 -4.31
N ASP A 95 -10.06 -0.42 -3.09
CA ASP A 95 -9.40 -1.38 -2.22
C ASP A 95 -10.34 -2.48 -1.72
N LYS A 96 -11.66 -2.25 -1.77
CA LYS A 96 -12.69 -3.28 -1.49
C LYS A 96 -12.59 -4.52 -2.39
N TRP A 97 -11.96 -4.39 -3.56
CA TRP A 97 -11.78 -5.50 -4.49
C TRP A 97 -10.57 -6.37 -4.16
N ILE A 98 -9.73 -5.95 -3.21
CA ILE A 98 -8.62 -6.76 -2.69
C ILE A 98 -9.22 -7.86 -1.82
N CYS A 99 -9.21 -9.09 -2.34
CA CYS A 99 -9.80 -10.24 -1.65
C CYS A 99 -8.82 -11.02 -0.77
N SER A 100 -7.51 -10.78 -0.95
CA SER A 100 -6.46 -11.42 -0.18
C SER A 100 -5.16 -10.63 -0.32
N TYR A 101 -4.36 -10.67 0.74
CA TYR A 101 -3.00 -10.14 0.72
C TYR A 101 -1.93 -11.24 0.53
N GLY A 102 -2.34 -12.49 0.25
CA GLY A 102 -1.44 -13.62 0.00
C GLY A 102 -0.37 -13.78 1.10
N GLU A 103 0.89 -13.94 0.68
CA GLU A 103 2.05 -14.10 1.56
C GLU A 103 2.69 -12.77 1.99
N SER A 104 1.90 -11.70 2.07
CA SER A 104 2.41 -10.38 2.47
C SER A 104 3.14 -10.41 3.81
N CYS A 105 4.30 -9.77 3.88
CA CYS A 105 5.12 -9.74 5.09
C CYS A 105 6.04 -8.52 5.17
N ILE A 106 6.51 -8.25 6.39
CA ILE A 106 7.68 -7.40 6.59
C ILE A 106 8.90 -8.29 6.36
N ALA A 107 9.48 -8.20 5.16
CA ALA A 107 10.55 -9.08 4.70
C ALA A 107 11.88 -8.85 5.45
N GLY A 108 12.08 -7.67 6.03
CA GLY A 108 13.23 -7.41 6.89
C GLY A 108 13.69 -5.97 6.86
N ILE A 109 14.98 -5.79 7.18
CA ILE A 109 15.63 -4.49 7.21
C ILE A 109 16.55 -4.35 6.00
N ASP A 110 16.33 -3.32 5.21
CA ASP A 110 17.22 -2.87 4.15
C ASP A 110 17.50 -1.38 4.38
N LYS A 111 18.69 -1.10 4.92
CA LYS A 111 19.12 0.27 5.27
C LYS A 111 19.40 1.12 4.04
N GLU A 112 19.88 0.50 2.98
CA GLU A 112 20.36 1.19 1.78
C GLU A 112 19.21 1.44 0.80
N ASN A 113 18.22 0.55 0.75
CA ASN A 113 17.14 0.60 -0.22
C ASN A 113 15.79 0.19 0.39
N PRO A 114 15.25 0.99 1.32
CA PRO A 114 13.91 0.75 1.85
C PRO A 114 12.87 0.87 0.75
N ARG A 115 11.94 -0.09 0.70
CA ARG A 115 10.95 -0.21 -0.37
C ARG A 115 9.77 -1.10 0.01
N ALA A 116 8.68 -0.95 -0.72
CA ALA A 116 7.61 -1.92 -0.78
C ALA A 116 7.60 -2.56 -2.18
N GLU A 117 7.77 -3.88 -2.22
CA GLU A 117 7.54 -4.66 -3.44
C GLU A 117 6.09 -5.13 -3.41
N VAL A 118 5.34 -4.78 -4.45
CA VAL A 118 3.90 -5.00 -4.54
C VAL A 118 3.62 -5.79 -5.81
N ARG A 119 2.95 -6.93 -5.65
CA ARG A 119 2.56 -7.81 -6.73
C ARG A 119 1.05 -7.90 -6.76
N ILE A 120 0.45 -7.48 -7.87
CA ILE A 120 -1.00 -7.46 -8.06
C ILE A 120 -1.36 -8.52 -9.09
N MET A 121 -2.27 -9.41 -8.72
CA MET A 121 -2.68 -10.55 -9.55
C MET A 121 -4.18 -10.47 -9.79
N ASP A 122 -4.58 -10.58 -11.07
CA ASP A 122 -5.99 -10.72 -11.44
C ASP A 122 -6.53 -12.05 -10.89
N ARG A 123 -7.63 -11.98 -10.13
CA ARG A 123 -8.28 -13.15 -9.54
C ARG A 123 -9.36 -13.77 -10.43
N ARG A 124 -9.38 -13.50 -11.73
CA ARG A 124 -10.22 -14.23 -12.71
C ARG A 124 -10.05 -15.77 -12.73
N ASN A 125 -9.33 -16.42 -11.79
CA ASN A 125 -9.43 -17.88 -11.64
C ASN A 125 -9.17 -18.46 -10.22
N ALA A 126 -9.78 -19.63 -10.00
CA ALA A 126 -9.71 -20.59 -8.89
C ALA A 126 -10.16 -20.13 -7.47
N VAL A 127 -9.65 -19.02 -6.94
CA VAL A 127 -9.81 -18.70 -5.50
C VAL A 127 -11.22 -18.15 -5.17
N LEU A 128 -11.89 -17.49 -6.13
CA LEU A 128 -13.34 -17.20 -6.01
C LEU A 128 -14.20 -18.46 -6.03
N GLY A 129 -13.80 -19.48 -6.80
CA GLY A 129 -14.51 -20.77 -6.85
C GLY A 129 -14.41 -21.58 -5.55
N GLN A 130 -13.45 -21.26 -4.67
CA GLN A 130 -13.35 -21.82 -3.33
C GLN A 130 -14.05 -20.98 -2.26
N LEU A 131 -14.19 -19.65 -2.45
CA LEU A 131 -14.85 -18.75 -1.50
C LEU A 131 -16.37 -18.57 -1.73
N LEU A 132 -16.89 -18.91 -2.91
CA LEU A 132 -18.31 -18.87 -3.25
C LEU A 132 -18.99 -20.26 -3.16
N LYS A 133 -18.31 -21.25 -2.59
CA LYS A 133 -18.88 -22.56 -2.27
C LYS A 133 -19.29 -22.61 -0.81
#